data_AF-A0A1I6UN26-F1
#
_entry.id   AF-A0A1I6UN26-F1
#
_cell.length_a   1.000
_cell.length_b   1.000
_cell.length_c   1.000
_cell.angle_alpha   90.00
_cell.angle_beta   90.00
_cell.angle_gamma   90.00
#
_symmetry.space_group_name_H-M   'P 1'
#
loop_
_entity.id
_entity.type
_entity.pdbx_description
1 polymer ?
#
loop_
_entity_poly.entity_id
_entity_poly.type
_entity_poly.pdbx_seq_one_letter_code
_entity_poly.pdbx_strand_id
1 'polypeptide(L)'
;MVFKNQSLINLEIVSSEVDGVVKNIEMSHINGGIIIKIFDIINKKVINETINPYFYNNSQDGFKKLLLSTDIKSSIPLLKLDDGLQGDTDFQLSNSFAFESEIASAIYQGGAYFKFKGNSRESKNIAANFTDFIFGIEDPDSNIKTFESCKPWSKWFFDVAWDVSWLIFDGRKNKLWIICITDTD
;
A
#
# COMPACT_ATOMS: atom_id res chain seq x y z
N MET A 1 21.17 8.51 -0.46
CA MET A 1 21.39 7.94 0.89
C MET A 1 20.12 7.25 1.32
N VAL A 2 20.12 5.93 1.43
CA VAL A 2 18.94 5.11 1.80
C VAL A 2 18.83 5.03 3.33
N PHE A 3 17.63 4.82 3.89
CA PHE A 3 17.50 4.57 5.33
C PHE A 3 18.30 3.32 5.73
N LYS A 4 19.02 3.40 6.85
CA LYS A 4 19.83 2.28 7.37
C LYS A 4 18.92 1.19 7.98
N ASN A 5 19.44 -0.03 8.03
CA ASN A 5 18.86 -1.19 8.71
C ASN A 5 18.27 -0.83 10.09
N GLN A 6 17.14 -1.46 10.45
CA GLN A 6 16.41 -1.28 11.73
C GLN A 6 15.65 0.05 11.86
N SER A 7 15.32 0.70 10.75
CA SER A 7 14.42 1.85 10.78
C SER A 7 12.95 1.42 10.81
N LEU A 8 12.66 0.23 10.28
CA LEU A 8 11.35 -0.41 10.20
C LEU A 8 11.42 -1.85 10.71
N ILE A 9 10.36 -2.30 11.38
CA ILE A 9 10.18 -3.70 11.78
C ILE A 9 8.92 -4.23 11.11
N ASN A 10 9.05 -5.20 10.21
CA ASN A 10 7.90 -5.87 9.61
C ASN A 10 7.12 -6.63 10.68
N LEU A 11 5.81 -6.43 10.74
CA LEU A 11 4.94 -7.21 11.63
C LEU A 11 4.22 -8.30 10.85
N GLU A 12 3.93 -9.39 11.55
CA GLU A 12 3.02 -10.41 11.06
C GLU A 12 1.57 -9.92 11.18
N ILE A 13 0.78 -10.13 10.13
CA ILE A 13 -0.64 -9.78 10.10
C ILE A 13 -1.41 -11.09 10.15
N VAL A 14 -2.17 -11.29 11.22
CA VAL A 14 -3.10 -12.41 11.35
C VAL A 14 -4.48 -11.80 11.62
N SER A 15 -5.28 -11.65 10.56
CA SER A 15 -6.57 -10.95 10.62
C SER A 15 -7.48 -11.42 9.49
N SER A 16 -8.74 -11.74 9.84
CA SER A 16 -9.78 -12.11 8.88
C SER A 16 -10.14 -10.99 7.91
N GLU A 17 -9.97 -9.74 8.33
CA GLU A 17 -10.25 -8.55 7.54
C GLU A 17 -9.24 -8.41 6.40
N VAL A 18 -7.96 -8.67 6.69
CA VAL A 18 -6.89 -8.71 5.68
C VAL A 18 -7.07 -9.92 4.76
N ASP A 19 -7.31 -11.11 5.32
CA ASP A 19 -7.54 -12.33 4.53
C ASP A 19 -8.74 -12.18 3.58
N GLY A 20 -9.77 -11.45 4.01
CA GLY A 20 -10.95 -11.12 3.21
C GLY A 20 -10.60 -10.33 1.96
N VAL A 21 -9.76 -9.30 2.07
CA VAL A 21 -9.29 -8.53 0.91
C VAL A 21 -8.39 -9.38 0.03
N VAL A 22 -7.37 -10.04 0.62
CA VAL A 22 -6.39 -10.84 -0.12
C VAL A 22 -7.08 -11.89 -0.98
N LYS A 23 -7.97 -12.68 -0.37
CA LYS A 23 -8.71 -13.74 -1.06
C LYS A 23 -9.50 -13.22 -2.26
N ASN A 24 -10.18 -12.09 -2.13
CA ASN A 24 -11.04 -11.58 -3.20
C ASN A 24 -10.24 -10.95 -4.34
N ILE A 25 -9.11 -10.31 -4.03
CA ILE A 25 -8.19 -9.81 -5.05
C ILE A 25 -7.50 -10.97 -5.77
N GLU A 26 -6.94 -11.95 -5.06
CA GLU A 26 -6.28 -13.12 -5.68
C GLU A 26 -7.23 -13.97 -6.54
N MET A 27 -8.52 -14.05 -6.17
CA MET A 27 -9.52 -14.73 -7.00
C MET A 27 -9.79 -14.04 -8.35
N SER A 28 -9.50 -12.74 -8.46
CA SER A 28 -9.79 -11.94 -9.64
C SER A 28 -8.54 -11.53 -10.43
N HIS A 29 -7.40 -11.35 -9.75
CA HIS A 29 -6.11 -10.88 -10.27
C HIS A 29 -5.15 -12.08 -10.45
N ILE A 30 -5.52 -13.03 -11.30
CA ILE A 30 -4.89 -14.35 -11.36
C ILE A 30 -3.46 -14.36 -11.92
N ASN A 31 -3.08 -13.33 -12.67
CA ASN A 31 -1.75 -13.21 -13.27
C ASN A 31 -0.88 -12.20 -12.53
N GLY A 32 -1.45 -11.45 -11.59
CA GLY A 32 -0.74 -10.60 -10.65
C GLY A 32 -0.96 -11.02 -9.21
N GLY A 33 -1.59 -10.14 -8.43
CA GLY A 33 -1.94 -10.41 -7.05
C GLY A 33 -1.95 -9.16 -6.18
N ILE A 34 -1.76 -9.38 -4.89
CA ILE A 34 -1.78 -8.35 -3.86
C ILE A 34 -0.66 -8.56 -2.85
N ILE A 35 -0.07 -7.44 -2.40
CA ILE A 35 0.87 -7.38 -1.30
C ILE A 35 0.26 -6.49 -0.24
N ILE A 36 0.14 -6.97 1.00
CA ILE A 36 -0.19 -6.17 2.17
C ILE A 36 0.87 -6.40 3.22
N LYS A 37 1.58 -5.33 3.61
CA LYS A 37 2.62 -5.37 4.64
C LYS A 37 2.47 -4.20 5.59
N ILE A 38 2.79 -4.46 6.85
CA ILE A 38 2.77 -3.48 7.92
C ILE A 38 4.13 -3.44 8.61
N PHE A 39 4.57 -2.24 8.96
CA PHE A 39 5.82 -2.00 9.64
C PHE A 39 5.61 -1.09 10.84
N ASP A 40 6.26 -1.40 11.96
CA ASP A 40 6.50 -0.43 13.02
C ASP A 40 7.65 0.50 12.60
N ILE A 41 7.43 1.80 12.71
CA ILE A 41 8.42 2.84 12.42
C ILE A 41 9.19 3.15 13.70
N ILE A 42 10.39 2.60 13.80
CA ILE A 42 11.27 2.79 14.96
C ILE A 42 12.03 4.11 14.85
N ASN A 43 12.42 4.48 13.64
CA ASN A 43 13.19 5.68 13.37
C ASN A 43 12.31 6.79 12.79
N LYS A 44 11.97 7.80 13.59
CA LYS A 44 11.17 8.96 13.16
C LYS A 44 11.77 9.75 11.99
N LYS A 45 13.07 9.58 11.67
CA LYS A 45 13.65 10.15 10.43
C LYS A 45 12.95 9.63 9.18
N VAL A 46 12.43 8.40 9.20
CA VAL A 46 11.63 7.86 8.09
C VAL A 46 10.43 8.75 7.82
N ILE A 47 9.67 9.12 8.85
CA ILE A 47 8.52 10.02 8.71
C ILE A 47 8.99 11.40 8.26
N ASN A 48 9.99 11.99 8.91
CA ASN A 48 10.39 13.37 8.62
C ASN A 48 10.98 13.56 7.21
N GLU A 49 11.69 12.55 6.68
CA GLU A 49 12.28 12.60 5.34
C GLU A 49 11.32 12.11 4.24
N THR A 50 10.31 11.32 4.59
CA THR A 50 9.33 10.78 3.62
C THR A 50 8.05 11.60 3.55
N ILE A 51 7.60 12.10 4.69
CA ILE A 51 6.40 12.91 4.84
C ILE A 51 6.86 14.25 5.39
N ASN A 52 7.32 15.13 4.51
CA ASN A 52 7.62 16.50 4.92
C ASN A 52 6.32 17.33 4.88
N PRO A 53 5.79 17.78 6.04
CA PRO A 53 4.52 18.50 6.10
C PRO A 53 4.52 19.84 5.35
N TYR A 54 5.69 20.35 4.98
CA TYR A 54 5.84 21.61 4.24
C TYR A 54 5.97 21.43 2.73
N PHE A 55 6.27 20.23 2.22
CA PHE A 55 6.53 19.97 0.80
C PHE A 55 6.13 18.55 0.36
N TYR A 56 4.84 18.21 0.46
CA TYR A 56 4.34 16.90 0.02
C TYR A 56 4.71 16.57 -1.44
N ASN A 57 4.77 17.57 -2.33
CA ASN A 57 5.15 17.39 -3.74
C ASN A 57 6.65 17.09 -3.98
N ASN A 58 7.54 17.29 -2.98
CA ASN A 58 8.97 16.93 -3.04
C ASN A 58 9.30 15.64 -2.27
N SER A 59 8.29 14.87 -1.89
CA SER A 59 8.46 13.64 -1.09
C SER A 59 8.97 12.43 -1.90
N GLN A 60 9.10 12.55 -3.22
CA GLN A 60 9.50 11.43 -4.10
C GLN A 60 10.86 10.84 -3.70
N ASP A 61 11.84 11.69 -3.36
CA ASP A 61 13.14 11.22 -2.86
C ASP A 61 12.99 10.44 -1.54
N GLY A 62 12.07 10.87 -0.67
CA GLY A 62 11.73 10.18 0.57
C GLY A 62 11.12 8.80 0.32
N PHE A 63 10.13 8.71 -0.58
CA PHE A 63 9.53 7.42 -0.97
C PHE A 63 10.56 6.48 -1.59
N LYS A 64 11.42 7.00 -2.46
CA LYS A 64 12.52 6.21 -3.03
C LYS A 64 13.47 5.68 -1.97
N LYS A 65 13.87 6.51 -1.00
CA LYS A 65 14.71 6.06 0.13
C LYS A 65 14.01 5.03 1.00
N LEU A 66 12.70 5.18 1.22
CA LEU A 66 11.87 4.27 2.00
C LEU A 66 11.79 2.90 1.32
N LEU A 67 11.33 2.86 0.07
CA LEU A 67 11.12 1.62 -0.68
C LEU A 67 12.43 0.87 -0.95
N LEU A 68 13.52 1.62 -1.15
CA LEU A 68 14.85 1.02 -1.33
C LEU A 68 15.57 0.70 -0.02
N SER A 69 14.95 0.93 1.14
CA SER A 69 15.52 0.55 2.43
C SER A 69 15.68 -0.95 2.54
N THR A 70 16.73 -1.37 3.25
CA THR A 70 17.01 -2.79 3.47
C THR A 70 15.84 -3.50 4.15
N ASP A 71 15.19 -2.82 5.11
CA ASP A 71 14.04 -3.36 5.85
C ASP A 71 12.85 -3.67 4.92
N ILE A 72 12.57 -2.81 3.93
CA ILE A 72 11.51 -3.07 2.92
C ILE A 72 11.94 -4.16 1.95
N LYS A 73 13.15 -4.07 1.38
CA LYS A 73 13.65 -5.06 0.40
C LYS A 73 13.65 -6.48 0.98
N SER A 74 14.10 -6.66 2.23
CA SER A 74 14.14 -7.97 2.87
C SER A 74 12.76 -8.50 3.25
N SER A 75 11.82 -7.61 3.59
CA SER A 75 10.48 -8.00 4.05
C SER A 75 9.48 -8.21 2.92
N ILE A 76 9.76 -7.62 1.75
CA ILE A 76 8.92 -7.70 0.54
C ILE A 76 9.77 -8.08 -0.68
N PRO A 77 10.42 -9.26 -0.69
CA PRO A 77 11.28 -9.67 -1.82
C PRO A 77 10.51 -9.77 -3.14
N LEU A 78 9.18 -9.97 -3.08
CA LEU A 78 8.32 -10.06 -4.24
C LEU A 78 8.34 -8.80 -5.12
N LEU A 79 8.59 -7.62 -4.55
CA LEU A 79 8.73 -6.36 -5.30
C LEU A 79 10.00 -6.28 -6.15
N LYS A 80 10.97 -7.21 -5.99
CA LYS A 80 12.20 -7.31 -6.80
C LYS A 80 12.97 -5.98 -6.91
N LEU A 81 13.21 -5.35 -5.77
CA LEU A 81 13.83 -4.01 -5.67
C LEU A 81 15.36 -4.04 -5.59
N ASP A 82 16.02 -5.18 -5.77
CA ASP A 82 17.48 -5.32 -5.65
C ASP A 82 18.22 -4.38 -6.59
N ASP A 83 17.76 -4.31 -7.84
CA ASP A 83 18.30 -3.43 -8.89
C ASP A 83 17.79 -1.98 -8.81
N GLY A 84 16.98 -1.64 -7.80
CA GLY A 84 16.35 -0.34 -7.66
C GLY A 84 14.89 -0.30 -8.13
N LEU A 85 14.36 0.92 -8.25
CA LEU A 85 13.01 1.18 -8.75
C LEU A 85 12.98 1.13 -10.29
N GLN A 86 11.85 0.70 -10.86
CA GLN A 86 11.54 0.84 -12.28
C GLN A 86 10.90 2.21 -12.53
N GLY A 87 11.73 3.25 -12.64
CA GLY A 87 11.25 4.62 -12.87
C GLY A 87 10.81 5.37 -11.61
N ASP A 88 9.96 6.38 -11.80
CA ASP A 88 9.44 7.22 -10.73
C ASP A 88 8.26 6.58 -10.02
N THR A 89 8.20 6.78 -8.70
CA THR A 89 7.11 6.25 -7.89
C THR A 89 5.83 7.06 -8.03
N ASP A 90 5.92 8.36 -8.32
CA ASP A 90 4.77 9.28 -8.47
C ASP A 90 3.70 9.12 -7.38
N PHE A 91 4.14 8.92 -6.12
CA PHE A 91 3.22 8.86 -5.00
C PHE A 91 2.64 10.24 -4.74
N GLN A 92 1.32 10.34 -4.76
CA GLN A 92 0.60 11.59 -4.51
C GLN A 92 -0.20 11.46 -3.22
N LEU A 93 -0.34 12.58 -2.50
CA LEU A 93 -1.17 12.60 -1.30
C LEU A 93 -2.61 12.29 -1.71
N SER A 94 -3.14 11.17 -1.24
CA SER A 94 -4.53 10.79 -1.46
C SER A 94 -5.36 11.06 -0.22
N ASN A 95 -6.68 11.07 -0.41
CA ASN A 95 -7.60 11.31 0.69
C ASN A 95 -7.80 10.03 1.49
N SER A 96 -7.41 10.01 2.78
CA SER A 96 -7.64 8.85 3.65
C SER A 96 -9.11 8.45 3.76
N PHE A 97 -10.05 9.40 3.58
CA PHE A 97 -11.48 9.12 3.51
C PHE A 97 -11.91 8.40 2.20
N ALA A 98 -11.13 8.51 1.13
CA ALA A 98 -11.41 7.84 -0.15
C ALA A 98 -10.86 6.41 -0.19
N PHE A 99 -9.87 6.08 0.65
CA PHE A 99 -9.17 4.80 0.65
C PHE A 99 -10.12 3.58 0.73
N GLU A 100 -11.16 3.62 1.56
CA GLU A 100 -12.15 2.53 1.62
C GLU A 100 -12.81 2.31 0.25
N SER A 101 -13.21 3.40 -0.41
CA SER A 101 -13.86 3.34 -1.72
C SER A 101 -12.92 2.85 -2.81
N GLU A 102 -11.63 3.19 -2.72
CA GLU A 102 -10.59 2.71 -3.63
C GLU A 102 -10.40 1.19 -3.50
N ILE A 103 -10.28 0.66 -2.28
CA ILE A 103 -10.22 -0.79 -2.04
C ILE A 103 -11.52 -1.49 -2.48
N ALA A 104 -12.68 -0.94 -2.15
CA ALA A 104 -13.97 -1.48 -2.57
C ALA A 104 -14.08 -1.55 -4.09
N SER A 105 -13.55 -0.53 -4.78
CA SER A 105 -13.50 -0.45 -6.24
C SER A 105 -12.55 -1.49 -6.83
N ALA A 106 -11.33 -1.62 -6.30
CA ALA A 106 -10.35 -2.61 -6.75
C ALA A 106 -10.91 -4.04 -6.63
N ILE A 107 -11.57 -4.34 -5.50
CA ILE A 107 -12.27 -5.62 -5.31
C ILE A 107 -13.38 -5.76 -6.36
N TYR A 108 -14.29 -4.79 -6.44
CA TYR A 108 -15.50 -4.91 -7.27
C TYR A 108 -15.20 -5.03 -8.77
N GLN A 109 -14.25 -4.23 -9.27
CA GLN A 109 -13.87 -4.24 -10.69
C GLN A 109 -13.19 -5.57 -11.08
N GLY A 110 -12.38 -6.13 -10.18
CA GLY A 110 -11.60 -7.32 -10.43
C GLY A 110 -10.42 -7.08 -11.37
N GLY A 111 -9.76 -8.17 -11.76
CA GLY A 111 -8.60 -8.16 -12.63
C GLY A 111 -8.97 -8.17 -14.12
N ALA A 112 -8.01 -8.52 -14.97
CA ALA A 112 -8.15 -8.53 -16.42
C ALA A 112 -9.22 -9.51 -16.91
N TYR A 113 -9.30 -10.68 -16.27
CA TYR A 113 -10.16 -11.78 -16.72
C TYR A 113 -11.39 -12.02 -15.86
N PHE A 114 -11.26 -11.82 -14.55
CA PHE A 114 -12.29 -12.20 -13.60
C PHE A 114 -12.74 -11.00 -12.79
N LYS A 115 -14.06 -10.88 -12.65
CA LYS A 115 -14.70 -9.89 -11.80
C LYS A 115 -15.03 -10.48 -10.44
N PHE A 116 -15.23 -9.61 -9.47
CA PHE A 116 -15.82 -10.00 -8.19
C PHE A 116 -17.19 -10.65 -8.41
N LYS A 117 -17.41 -11.79 -7.76
CA LYS A 117 -18.65 -12.57 -7.89
C LYS A 117 -19.81 -12.00 -7.08
N GLY A 118 -19.49 -11.19 -6.06
CA GLY A 118 -20.48 -10.53 -5.23
C GLY A 118 -21.00 -9.23 -5.83
N ASN A 119 -21.85 -8.54 -5.08
CA ASN A 119 -22.40 -7.25 -5.45
C ASN A 119 -21.61 -6.08 -4.83
N SER A 120 -21.93 -4.85 -5.25
CA SER A 120 -21.23 -3.64 -4.78
C SER A 120 -21.37 -3.37 -3.28
N ARG A 121 -22.40 -3.87 -2.61
CA ARG A 121 -22.52 -3.77 -1.15
C ARG A 121 -21.55 -4.73 -0.47
N GLU A 122 -21.39 -5.94 -0.99
CA GLU A 122 -20.46 -6.92 -0.44
C GLU A 122 -19.01 -6.46 -0.58
N SER A 123 -18.62 -5.89 -1.72
CA SER A 123 -17.26 -5.34 -1.89
C SER A 123 -16.99 -4.16 -0.94
N LYS A 124 -17.97 -3.28 -0.75
CA LYS A 124 -17.89 -2.20 0.25
C LYS A 124 -17.76 -2.71 1.67
N ASN A 125 -18.52 -3.74 2.06
CA ASN A 125 -18.41 -4.31 3.39
C ASN A 125 -17.04 -4.92 3.66
N ILE A 126 -16.44 -5.60 2.66
CA ILE A 126 -15.08 -6.14 2.77
C ILE A 126 -14.08 -5.00 2.96
N ALA A 127 -14.18 -3.94 2.14
CA ALA A 127 -13.29 -2.79 2.23
C ALA A 127 -13.45 -2.00 3.54
N ALA A 128 -14.67 -1.83 4.03
CA ALA A 128 -14.96 -1.16 5.30
C ALA A 128 -14.32 -1.92 6.46
N ASN A 129 -14.53 -3.24 6.55
CA ASN A 129 -13.92 -4.06 7.59
C ASN A 129 -12.38 -3.98 7.58
N PHE A 130 -11.77 -3.97 6.39
CA PHE A 130 -10.33 -3.81 6.25
C PHE A 130 -9.84 -2.42 6.63
N THR A 131 -10.57 -1.38 6.24
CA THR A 131 -10.24 0.01 6.57
C THR A 131 -10.36 0.26 8.08
N ASP A 132 -11.41 -0.24 8.71
CA ASP A 132 -11.61 -0.21 10.17
C ASP A 132 -10.48 -0.94 10.90
N PHE A 133 -9.97 -2.04 10.33
CA PHE A 133 -8.82 -2.74 10.89
C PHE A 133 -7.52 -1.90 10.84
N ILE A 134 -7.26 -1.23 9.70
CA ILE A 134 -6.08 -0.37 9.53
C ILE A 134 -6.17 0.88 10.43
N PHE A 135 -7.26 1.63 10.32
CA PHE A 135 -7.41 2.94 10.96
C PHE A 135 -7.95 2.84 12.40
N GLY A 136 -8.58 1.74 12.77
CA GLY A 136 -9.46 1.67 13.93
C GLY A 136 -10.88 2.13 13.58
N ILE A 137 -11.80 1.98 14.55
CA ILE A 137 -13.21 2.38 14.40
C ILE A 137 -13.36 3.92 14.39
N GLU A 138 -12.34 4.64 14.83
CA GLU A 138 -12.34 6.11 14.80
C GLU A 138 -11.92 6.62 13.41
N ASP A 139 -12.60 7.67 12.95
CA ASP A 139 -12.35 8.28 11.65
C ASP A 139 -10.86 8.60 11.45
N PRO A 140 -10.35 8.47 10.21
CA PRO A 140 -8.98 8.86 9.90
C PRO A 140 -8.82 10.36 10.20
N ASP A 141 -7.95 10.66 11.17
CA ASP A 141 -7.66 12.01 11.59
C ASP A 141 -6.47 12.59 10.81
N SER A 142 -6.07 13.82 11.16
CA SER A 142 -4.95 14.49 10.50
C SER A 142 -3.59 13.81 10.69
N ASN A 143 -3.48 12.81 11.58
CA ASN A 143 -2.27 12.03 11.84
C ASN A 143 -2.11 10.84 10.87
N ILE A 144 -3.14 10.52 10.10
CA ILE A 144 -3.07 9.52 9.03
C ILE A 144 -2.74 10.23 7.72
N LYS A 145 -1.73 9.73 7.01
CA LYS A 145 -1.36 10.20 5.67
C LYS A 145 -1.36 9.02 4.73
N THR A 146 -2.23 9.08 3.72
CA THR A 146 -2.28 8.10 2.64
C THR A 146 -1.67 8.69 1.39
N PHE A 147 -0.83 7.92 0.72
CA PHE A 147 -0.29 8.23 -0.59
C PHE A 147 -0.65 7.12 -1.55
N GLU A 148 -1.02 7.48 -2.76
CA GLU A 148 -1.39 6.57 -3.83
C GLU A 148 -0.43 6.72 -5.01
N SER A 149 -0.16 5.62 -5.71
CA SER A 149 0.52 5.62 -7.00
C SER A 149 -0.09 4.57 -7.90
N CYS A 150 -0.35 4.94 -9.16
CA CYS A 150 -0.71 4.02 -10.24
C CYS A 150 0.48 3.72 -11.18
N LYS A 151 1.73 3.89 -10.71
CA LYS A 151 2.93 3.66 -11.53
C LYS A 151 3.56 2.29 -11.24
N PRO A 152 4.13 1.61 -12.25
CA PRO A 152 4.81 0.33 -12.08
C PRO A 152 6.25 0.51 -11.54
N TRP A 153 6.41 1.09 -10.36
CA TRP A 153 7.72 1.49 -9.84
C TRP A 153 8.64 0.32 -9.42
N SER A 154 8.19 -0.92 -9.59
CA SER A 154 8.93 -2.14 -9.26
C SER A 154 8.77 -3.19 -10.36
N LYS A 155 9.69 -4.16 -10.47
CA LYS A 155 9.60 -5.25 -11.45
C LYS A 155 8.49 -6.27 -11.16
N TRP A 156 7.70 -6.05 -10.12
CA TRP A 156 6.53 -6.86 -9.81
C TRP A 156 5.26 -6.37 -10.53
N PHE A 157 5.19 -5.09 -10.84
CA PHE A 157 4.09 -4.50 -11.60
C PHE A 157 4.24 -4.78 -13.10
N PHE A 158 3.15 -4.68 -13.85
CA PHE A 158 3.09 -4.99 -15.28
C PHE A 158 2.95 -3.77 -16.20
N ASP A 159 2.90 -2.55 -15.65
CA ASP A 159 2.65 -1.28 -16.36
C ASP A 159 1.26 -1.23 -17.03
N VAL A 160 0.25 -1.54 -16.22
CA VAL A 160 -1.14 -1.76 -16.66
C VAL A 160 -2.15 -1.06 -15.75
N ALA A 161 -3.40 -0.97 -16.19
CA ALA A 161 -4.45 -0.20 -15.50
C ALA A 161 -4.80 -0.72 -14.09
N TRP A 162 -4.39 -1.94 -13.73
CA TRP A 162 -4.60 -2.54 -12.42
C TRP A 162 -3.45 -2.27 -11.43
N ASP A 163 -2.37 -1.62 -11.88
CA ASP A 163 -1.25 -1.27 -11.01
C ASP A 163 -1.65 -0.14 -10.08
N VAL A 164 -1.71 -0.44 -8.79
CA VAL A 164 -1.98 0.55 -7.76
C VAL A 164 -1.23 0.21 -6.48
N SER A 165 -0.72 1.25 -5.83
CA SER A 165 0.02 1.16 -4.58
C SER A 165 -0.47 2.20 -3.60
N TRP A 166 -0.58 1.82 -2.34
CA TRP A 166 -0.83 2.74 -1.23
C TRP A 166 0.28 2.66 -0.20
N LEU A 167 0.73 3.82 0.26
CA LEU A 167 1.54 4.00 1.45
C LEU A 167 0.71 4.74 2.49
N ILE A 168 0.44 4.08 3.62
CA ILE A 168 -0.35 4.65 4.70
C ILE A 168 0.52 4.80 5.92
N PHE A 169 0.70 6.03 6.37
CA PHE A 169 1.41 6.33 7.61
C PHE A 169 0.40 6.69 8.69
N ASP A 170 0.36 5.90 9.75
CA ASP A 170 -0.41 6.21 10.96
C ASP A 170 0.54 6.75 12.03
N GLY A 171 0.55 8.08 12.20
CA GLY A 171 1.38 8.77 13.18
C GLY A 171 0.99 8.49 14.63
N ARG A 172 -0.24 8.04 14.89
CA ARG A 172 -0.72 7.71 16.25
C ARG A 172 -0.07 6.43 16.74
N LYS A 173 0.07 5.45 15.83
CA LYS A 173 0.64 4.12 16.11
C LYS A 173 2.10 4.00 15.68
N ASN A 174 2.66 5.00 14.99
CA ASN A 174 3.95 4.94 14.28
C ASN A 174 4.02 3.75 13.33
N LYS A 175 2.99 3.56 12.51
CA LYS A 175 2.91 2.42 11.58
C LYS A 175 2.95 2.87 10.13
N LEU A 176 3.57 2.04 9.30
CA LEU A 176 3.53 2.15 7.84
C LEU A 176 2.84 0.92 7.28
N TRP A 177 1.81 1.12 6.47
CA TRP A 177 1.27 0.08 5.59
C TRP A 177 1.74 0.30 4.17
N ILE A 178 2.10 -0.80 3.51
CA ILE A 178 2.38 -0.85 2.08
C ILE A 178 1.40 -1.85 1.49
N ILE A 179 0.58 -1.36 0.56
CA ILE A 179 -0.41 -2.16 -0.15
C ILE A 179 -0.13 -2.01 -1.63
N CYS A 180 -0.01 -3.12 -2.36
CA CYS A 180 0.20 -3.11 -3.81
C CYS A 180 -0.76 -4.11 -4.45
N ILE A 181 -1.39 -3.72 -5.55
CA ILE A 181 -2.24 -4.60 -6.38
C ILE A 181 -1.75 -4.48 -7.82
N THR A 182 -1.75 -5.60 -8.53
CA THR A 182 -1.43 -5.67 -9.96
C THR A 182 -2.16 -6.86 -10.58
N ASP A 183 -2.42 -6.81 -11.88
CA ASP A 183 -2.85 -7.95 -12.70
C ASP A 183 -2.53 -7.68 -14.17
N THR A 184 -2.41 -8.73 -14.98
CA THR A 184 -2.15 -8.61 -16.43
C THR A 184 -2.97 -9.60 -17.23
N ASP A 185 -3.17 -9.29 -18.51
CA ASP A 185 -3.69 -10.26 -19.48
C ASP A 185 -2.69 -11.39 -19.79
#